data_AF-A0A2N0XN07-F1
#
_entry.id   AF-A0A2N0XN07-F1
#
_cell.length_a   1.000
_cell.length_b   1.000
_cell.length_c   1.000
_cell.angle_alpha   90.00
_cell.angle_beta   90.00
_cell.angle_gamma   90.00
#
_symmetry.space_group_name_H-M   'P 1'
#
loop_
_entity.id
_entity.type
_entity.pdbx_description
1 polymer ?
#
loop_
_entity_poly.entity_id
_entity_poly.type
_entity_poly.pdbx_seq_one_letter_code
_entity_poly.pdbx_strand_id
1 'polypeptide(L)' 'MSRNAKYEAAKKAQGLKKITLWVPCDRESEFHLLAKACCQHRHLTFNSLRDTQSGKYVSLENL' A
#
# COMPACT_ATOMS: atom_id res chain seq x y z
N MET A 1 7.65 -19.94 18.77
CA MET A 1 7.60 -18.77 17.86
C MET A 1 7.23 -17.52 18.65
N SER A 2 7.95 -16.41 18.41
CA SER A 2 7.59 -15.09 18.97
C SER A 2 6.23 -14.62 18.45
N ARG A 3 5.60 -13.67 19.17
CA ARG A 3 4.34 -13.03 18.74
C ARG A 3 4.46 -12.50 17.30
N ASN A 4 5.59 -11.90 16.98
CA ASN A 4 5.86 -11.36 15.64
C ASN A 4 5.93 -12.46 14.57
N ALA A 5 6.62 -13.58 14.85
CA ALA A 5 6.71 -14.69 13.91
C ALA A 5 5.33 -15.32 13.61
N LYS A 6 4.47 -15.46 14.64
CA LYS A 6 3.08 -15.93 14.46
C LYS A 6 2.25 -14.96 13.61
N TYR A 7 2.38 -13.66 13.87
CA TYR A 7 1.69 -12.63 13.10
C TYR A 7 2.11 -12.64 11.62
N GLU A 8 3.42 -12.67 11.34
CA GLU A 8 3.92 -12.70 9.97
C GLU A 8 3.51 -13.99 9.23
N ALA A 9 3.55 -15.14 9.91
CA ALA A 9 3.09 -16.40 9.35
C ALA A 9 1.59 -16.34 8.99
N ALA A 10 0.75 -15.77 9.87
CA ALA A 10 -0.67 -15.60 9.60
C ALA A 10 -0.94 -14.66 8.41
N LYS A 11 -0.17 -13.56 8.27
CA LYS A 11 -0.27 -12.65 7.12
C LYS A 11 0.16 -13.33 5.81
N LYS A 12 1.24 -14.11 5.83
CA LYS A 12 1.68 -14.90 4.67
C LYS A 12 0.65 -15.96 4.27
N ALA A 13 0.02 -16.63 5.23
CA ALA A 13 -1.05 -17.59 4.97
C ALA A 13 -2.29 -16.95 4.31
N GLN A 14 -2.51 -15.65 4.50
CA GLN A 14 -3.52 -14.87 3.78
C GLN A 14 -3.08 -14.50 2.35
N GLY A 15 -1.89 -14.91 1.90
CA GLY A 15 -1.32 -14.53 0.60
C GLY A 15 -0.74 -13.11 0.58
N LEU A 16 -0.43 -12.52 1.74
CA LEU A 16 0.16 -11.18 1.83
C LEU A 16 1.69 -11.26 1.88
N LYS A 17 2.35 -10.33 1.19
CA LYS A 17 3.81 -10.17 1.20
C LYS A 17 4.18 -8.89 1.93
N LYS A 18 5.16 -8.98 2.84
CA LYS A 18 5.79 -7.81 3.45
C LYS A 18 6.79 -7.20 2.47
N ILE A 19 6.68 -5.90 2.24
CA ILE A 19 7.57 -5.12 1.38
C ILE A 19 8.08 -3.94 2.20
N THR A 20 9.37 -3.65 2.09
CA THR A 20 9.98 -2.45 2.67
C THR A 20 10.10 -1.40 1.57
N LEU A 21 9.56 -0.20 1.80
CA LEU A 21 9.55 0.91 0.84
C LEU A 21 10.06 2.19 1.52
N TRP A 22 10.67 3.07 0.73
CA TRP A 22 10.95 4.46 1.12
C TRP A 22 9.78 5.34 0.67
N VAL A 23 9.23 6.14 1.58
CA VAL A 23 8.08 7.02 1.32
C VAL A 23 8.32 8.40 1.94
N PRO A 24 7.70 9.47 1.42
CA PRO A 24 7.71 10.78 2.08
C PRO A 24 7.12 10.69 3.49
N CYS A 25 7.79 11.30 4.47
CA CYS A 25 7.39 11.22 5.88
C CYS A 25 5.96 11.73 6.13
N ASP A 26 5.57 12.79 5.42
CA ASP A 26 4.25 13.41 5.49
C ASP A 26 3.13 12.57 4.85
N ARG A 27 3.49 11.53 4.09
CA ARG A 27 2.53 10.65 3.37
C ARG A 27 2.45 9.23 3.92
N GLU A 28 3.14 8.91 5.02
CA GLU A 28 3.15 7.57 5.62
C GLU A 28 1.73 7.00 5.84
N SER A 29 0.83 7.82 6.36
CA SER A 29 -0.57 7.45 6.63
C SER A 29 -1.34 7.10 5.35
N GLU A 30 -1.08 7.80 4.24
CA GLU A 30 -1.69 7.54 2.93
C GLU A 30 -1.24 6.19 2.38
N PHE A 31 0.06 5.87 2.48
CA PHE A 31 0.58 4.56 2.06
C PHE A 31 0.01 3.42 2.90
N HIS A 32 -0.18 3.62 4.21
CA HIS A 32 -0.86 2.63 5.06
C HIS A 32 -2.31 2.41 4.67
N LEU A 33 -3.05 3.49 4.39
CA LEU A 33 -4.44 3.42 3.94
C LEU A 33 -4.55 2.69 2.60
N LEU A 34 -3.69 3.06 1.63
CA LEU A 34 -3.62 2.42 0.32
C LEU A 34 -3.35 0.92 0.44
N ALA A 35 -2.31 0.53 1.19
CA ALA A 35 -1.96 -0.88 1.38
C ALA A 35 -3.11 -1.68 2.03
N LYS A 36 -3.79 -1.08 3.03
CA LYS A 36 -4.96 -1.70 3.68
C LYS A 36 -6.10 -1.89 2.67
N ALA A 37 -6.41 -0.88 1.87
CA ALA A 37 -7.46 -0.94 0.86
C ALA A 37 -7.18 -2.04 -0.18
N CYS A 38 -5.95 -2.16 -0.69
CA CYS A 38 -5.58 -3.23 -1.63
C CYS A 38 -5.68 -4.63 -1.00
N CYS A 39 -5.36 -4.76 0.29
CA CYS A 39 -5.51 -6.04 1.00
C CYS A 39 -6.98 -6.45 1.17
N GLN A 40 -7.88 -5.47 1.40
CA GLN A 40 -9.32 -5.69 1.62
C GLN A 40 -10.08 -5.86 0.29
N HIS A 41 -9.72 -5.11 -0.74
CA HIS A 41 -10.36 -5.07 -2.05
C HIS A 41 -9.40 -5.57 -3.14
N ARG A 42 -9.09 -6.88 -3.13
CA ARG A 42 -8.05 -7.48 -4.00
C ARG A 42 -8.30 -7.39 -5.51
N HIS A 43 -9.50 -7.01 -5.92
CA HIS A 43 -9.85 -6.76 -7.32
C HIS A 43 -9.53 -5.32 -7.78
N LEU A 44 -9.23 -4.42 -6.84
CA LEU A 44 -8.82 -3.05 -7.13
C LEU A 44 -7.29 -2.94 -7.11
N THR A 45 -6.76 -2.17 -8.05
CA THR A 45 -5.35 -1.81 -8.10
C THR A 45 -5.20 -0.29 -8.23
N PHE A 46 -4.07 0.24 -7.80
CA PHE A 46 -3.74 1.64 -7.97
C PHE A 46 -2.99 1.84 -9.28
N ASN A 47 -3.46 2.77 -10.10
CA ASN A 47 -2.82 3.14 -11.38
C ASN A 47 -2.68 4.66 -11.56
N SER A 48 -3.06 5.45 -10.56
CA SER A 48 -3.06 6.90 -10.65
C SER A 48 -2.60 7.55 -9.34
N LEU A 49 -1.92 8.69 -9.44
CA LEU A 49 -1.61 9.59 -8.33
C LEU A 49 -2.41 10.88 -8.48
N ARG A 50 -2.76 11.51 -7.36
CA ARG A 50 -3.33 12.86 -7.37
C ARG A 50 -2.20 13.88 -7.39
N ASP A 51 -2.18 14.73 -8.41
CA ASP A 51 -1.34 15.92 -8.43
C ASP A 51 -1.86 16.93 -7.40
N THR A 52 -1.03 17.28 -6.43
CA THR A 52 -1.39 18.22 -5.36
C THR A 52 -1.40 19.68 -5.81
N GLN A 53 -0.82 20.00 -6.97
CA GLN A 53 -0.81 21.35 -7.53
C GLN A 53 -2.06 21.59 -8.39
N SER A 54 -2.34 20.71 -9.34
CA SER A 54 -3.51 20.87 -10.24
C SER A 54 -4.78 20.20 -9.73
N GLY A 55 -4.69 19.30 -8.74
CA GLY A 55 -5.80 18.51 -8.23
C GLY A 55 -6.23 17.35 -9.12
N LYS A 56 -5.64 17.20 -10.32
CA LYS A 56 -5.96 16.16 -11.29
C LYS A 56 -5.32 14.83 -10.91
N TYR A 57 -5.88 13.74 -11.42
CA TYR A 57 -5.24 12.43 -11.35
C TYR A 57 -4.35 12.21 -12.56
N VAL A 58 -3.13 11.72 -12.32
CA VAL A 58 -2.13 11.39 -13.33
C VAL A 58 -1.90 9.88 -13.27
N SER A 59 -1.86 9.22 -14.43
CA SER A 59 -1.57 7.79 -14.51
C SER A 59 -0.12 7.51 -14.10
N LEU A 60 0.12 6.45 -13.32
CA LEU A 60 1.45 5.98 -12.97
C LEU A 60 2.29 5.60 -14.20
N GLU A 61 1.63 5.16 -15.28
CA GLU A 61 2.29 4.79 -16.54
C GLU A 61 2.71 6.01 -17.37
N ASN A 62 2.15 7.19 -17.08
CA ASN A 62 2.37 8.43 -17.81
C ASN A 62 2.98 9.55 -16.93
N LEU A 63 3.66 9.18 -15.85
CA LEU A 63 4.38 10.11 -14.96
C LEU A 63 5.63 10.70 -15.61
#